data_AF-R0IM25-F1
#
_entry.id   AF-R0IM25-F1
#
_cell.length_a   1.000
_cell.length_b   1.000
_cell.length_c   1.000
_cell.angle_alpha   90.00
_cell.angle_beta   90.00
_cell.angle_gamma   90.00
#
_symmetry.space_group_name_H-M   'P 1'
#
loop_
_entity.id
_entity.type
_entity.pdbx_description
1 polymer ?
#
loop_
_entity_poly.entity_id
_entity_poly.type
_entity_poly.pdbx_seq_one_letter_code
_entity_poly.pdbx_strand_id
1 'polypeptide(L)'
;MRSALLSVLIALFAALAMAAAPHRSVIVTWPNDTPDEIVEQSKEAIRKAKGVITHEYNIIKGFAASAPASALEVVTALSDVYKCEIEEDGIVTTQNNKA
;
A
#
# COMPACT_ATOMS: atom_id res chain seq x y z
N MET A 1 5.98 30.24 31.97
CA MET A 1 6.65 28.92 31.89
C MET A 1 5.66 27.75 31.80
N ARG A 2 4.61 27.70 32.65
CA ARG A 2 3.61 26.60 32.61
C ARG A 2 2.82 26.50 31.30
N SER A 3 2.41 27.62 30.74
CA SER A 3 1.71 27.69 29.44
C SER A 3 2.61 27.32 28.26
N ALA A 4 3.89 27.70 28.29
CA ALA A 4 4.85 27.35 27.24
C ALA A 4 5.12 25.83 27.17
N LEU A 5 5.22 25.16 28.32
CA LEU A 5 5.35 23.70 28.39
C LEU A 5 4.13 22.98 27.82
N LEU A 6 2.92 23.50 28.12
CA LEU A 6 1.68 22.95 27.56
C LEU A 6 1.61 23.13 26.04
N SER A 7 2.02 24.29 25.53
CA SER A 7 2.08 24.54 24.08
C SER A 7 3.09 23.63 23.36
N VAL A 8 4.27 23.39 23.96
CA VAL A 8 5.25 22.44 23.40
C VAL A 8 4.72 21.02 23.41
N LEU A 9 4.03 20.61 24.47
CA LEU A 9 3.42 19.28 24.56
C LEU A 9 2.33 19.10 23.49
N ILE A 10 1.46 20.09 23.30
CA ILE A 10 0.42 20.07 22.26
C ILE A 10 1.04 20.01 20.87
N ALA A 11 2.10 20.78 20.60
CA ALA A 11 2.81 20.74 19.32
C ALA A 11 3.45 19.37 19.04
N LEU A 12 4.01 18.72 20.08
CA LEU A 12 4.60 17.39 19.96
C LEU A 12 3.53 16.30 19.69
N PHE A 13 2.39 16.39 20.38
CA PHE A 13 1.25 15.49 20.13
C PHE A 13 0.65 15.67 18.73
N ALA A 14 0.55 16.91 18.24
CA ALA A 14 0.08 17.18 16.89
C ALA A 14 1.02 16.60 15.81
N ALA A 15 2.34 16.67 16.03
CA ALA A 15 3.33 16.07 15.13
C ALA A 15 3.23 14.53 15.10
N LEU A 16 2.97 13.88 16.24
CA LEU A 16 2.80 12.43 16.34
C LEU A 16 1.49 11.94 15.70
N ALA A 17 0.42 12.74 15.75
CA ALA A 17 -0.88 12.38 15.17
C ALA A 17 -0.87 12.36 13.63
N MET A 18 0.06 13.05 12.98
CA MET A 18 0.18 13.11 11.52
C MET A 18 1.03 11.99 10.91
N ALA A 19 1.47 11.01 11.72
CA ALA A 19 2.40 9.96 11.27
C ALA A 19 1.74 8.81 10.47
N ALA A 20 0.43 8.82 10.26
CA ALA A 20 -0.23 7.81 9.43
C ALA A 20 -0.01 8.13 7.95
N ALA A 21 0.86 7.37 7.28
CA ALA A 21 1.07 7.50 5.84
C ALA A 21 -0.23 7.21 5.09
N PRO A 22 -0.59 8.02 4.07
CA PRO A 22 -1.79 7.76 3.28
C PRO A 22 -1.68 6.41 2.57
N HIS A 23 -2.78 5.66 2.57
CA HIS A 23 -2.87 4.42 1.81
C HIS A 23 -3.19 4.73 0.34
N ARG A 24 -2.60 3.95 -0.57
CA ARG A 24 -2.92 3.95 -1.99
C ARG A 24 -3.72 2.69 -2.32
N SER A 25 -4.72 2.85 -3.20
CA SER A 25 -5.40 1.70 -3.82
C SER A 25 -4.57 1.26 -5.01
N VAL A 26 -4.11 0.01 -5.00
CA VAL A 26 -3.20 -0.51 -6.02
C VAL A 26 -3.59 -1.92 -6.45
N ILE A 27 -3.18 -2.26 -7.66
CA ILE A 27 -3.16 -3.62 -8.18
C ILE A 27 -1.69 -4.03 -8.30
N VAL A 28 -1.34 -5.18 -7.72
CA VAL A 28 0.00 -5.75 -7.82
C VAL A 28 -0.07 -7.05 -8.63
N THR A 29 0.75 -7.13 -9.67
CA THR A 29 0.77 -8.25 -10.62
C THR A 29 2.18 -8.79 -10.82
N TRP A 30 2.29 -10.09 -11.02
CA TRP A 30 3.53 -10.82 -11.28
C TRP A 30 3.45 -11.65 -12.56
N PRO A 31 4.61 -12.05 -13.13
CA PRO A 31 4.71 -13.12 -14.13
C PRO A 31 4.07 -14.42 -13.63
N ASN A 32 3.47 -15.19 -14.54
CA ASN A 32 2.74 -16.42 -14.20
C ASN A 32 3.61 -17.53 -13.57
N ASP A 33 4.92 -17.53 -13.85
CA ASP A 33 5.89 -18.47 -13.30
C ASP A 33 6.39 -18.09 -11.90
N THR A 34 5.92 -16.97 -11.34
CA THR A 34 6.26 -16.55 -9.98
C THR A 34 5.71 -17.56 -8.96
N PRO A 35 6.55 -18.07 -8.04
CA PRO A 35 6.11 -18.96 -6.97
C PRO A 35 5.05 -18.32 -6.08
N ASP A 36 4.06 -19.12 -5.64
CA ASP A 36 2.98 -18.64 -4.74
C ASP A 36 3.55 -18.03 -3.45
N GLU A 37 4.65 -18.57 -2.95
CA GLU A 37 5.29 -18.09 -1.73
C GLU A 37 5.71 -16.61 -1.82
N ILE A 38 6.18 -16.14 -2.98
CA ILE A 38 6.57 -14.74 -3.18
C ILE A 38 5.35 -13.81 -3.12
N VAL A 39 4.22 -14.25 -3.69
CA VAL A 39 2.96 -13.52 -3.66
C VAL A 39 2.41 -13.48 -2.24
N GLU A 40 2.46 -14.60 -1.51
CA GLU A 40 2.04 -14.65 -0.11
C GLU A 40 2.90 -13.79 0.81
N GLN A 41 4.23 -13.86 0.68
CA GLN A 41 5.16 -13.00 1.43
C GLN A 41 4.86 -11.51 1.16
N SER A 42 4.52 -11.16 -0.07
CA SER A 42 4.10 -9.80 -0.44
C SER A 42 2.79 -9.41 0.23
N LYS A 43 1.78 -10.28 0.26
CA LYS A 43 0.52 -10.03 0.98
C LYS A 43 0.76 -9.87 2.49
N GLU A 44 1.65 -10.67 3.08
CA GLU A 44 2.03 -10.54 4.49
C GLU A 44 2.73 -9.23 4.80
N ALA A 45 3.64 -8.78 3.93
CA ALA A 45 4.29 -7.47 4.07
C ALA A 45 3.26 -6.33 4.09
N ILE A 46 2.25 -6.40 3.22
CA ILE A 46 1.14 -5.43 3.19
C ILE A 46 0.34 -5.47 4.49
N ARG A 47 -0.07 -6.65 4.97
CA ARG A 47 -0.83 -6.81 6.22
C ARG A 47 -0.04 -6.32 7.44
N LYS A 48 1.26 -6.62 7.51
CA LYS A 48 2.15 -6.17 8.59
C LYS A 48 2.27 -4.65 8.66
N ALA A 49 2.24 -3.99 7.51
CA ALA A 49 2.22 -2.54 7.40
C ALA A 49 0.83 -1.92 7.64
N LYS A 50 -0.14 -2.69 8.15
CA LYS A 50 -1.54 -2.31 8.36
C LYS A 50 -2.30 -2.01 7.06
N GLY A 51 -1.78 -2.43 5.92
CA GLY A 51 -2.52 -2.45 4.65
C GLY A 51 -3.56 -3.57 4.61
N VAL A 52 -4.48 -3.48 3.65
CA VAL A 52 -5.60 -4.39 3.47
C VAL A 52 -5.57 -4.96 2.07
N ILE A 53 -5.63 -6.29 1.94
CA ILE A 53 -5.86 -6.95 0.65
C ILE A 53 -7.35 -6.84 0.34
N THR A 54 -7.70 -6.16 -0.75
CA THR A 54 -9.08 -5.86 -1.12
C THR A 54 -9.65 -6.91 -2.08
N HIS A 55 -8.79 -7.54 -2.88
CA HIS A 55 -9.18 -8.59 -3.81
C HIS A 55 -8.00 -9.50 -4.15
N GLU A 56 -8.26 -10.79 -4.38
CA GLU A 56 -7.27 -11.75 -4.88
C GLU A 56 -7.75 -12.29 -6.22
N TYR A 57 -6.88 -12.26 -7.24
CA TYR A 57 -7.25 -12.66 -8.59
C TYR A 57 -6.96 -14.15 -8.83
N ASN A 58 -7.87 -14.80 -9.55
CA ASN A 58 -7.67 -16.19 -10.02
C ASN A 58 -7.18 -16.27 -11.48
N ILE A 59 -7.27 -15.16 -12.22
CA ILE A 59 -6.96 -15.11 -13.67
C ILE A 59 -5.52 -14.65 -13.92
N ILE A 60 -4.99 -13.83 -13.03
CA ILE A 60 -3.63 -13.30 -13.06
C ILE A 60 -2.94 -13.60 -11.74
N LYS A 61 -1.61 -13.69 -11.76
CA LYS A 61 -0.82 -13.80 -10.54
C LYS A 61 -0.75 -12.43 -9.86
N GLY A 62 -1.69 -12.14 -8.96
CA GLY A 62 -1.73 -10.82 -8.35
C GLY A 62 -2.88 -10.62 -7.37
N PHE A 63 -2.91 -9.43 -6.77
CA PHE A 63 -3.96 -9.01 -5.85
C PHE A 63 -4.14 -7.49 -5.89
N ALA A 64 -5.30 -7.02 -5.45
CA ALA A 64 -5.56 -5.61 -5.18
C ALA A 64 -5.40 -5.34 -3.68
N ALA A 65 -4.90 -4.16 -3.33
CA ALA A 65 -4.68 -3.77 -1.95
C ALA A 65 -4.83 -2.27 -1.71
N SER A 66 -5.20 -1.92 -0.47
CA SER A 66 -5.04 -0.59 0.09
C SER A 66 -3.82 -0.60 1.02
N ALA A 67 -2.73 0.05 0.64
CA ALA A 67 -1.46 -0.07 1.35
C ALA A 67 -0.69 1.25 1.46
N PRO A 68 0.07 1.46 2.54
CA PRO A 68 0.97 2.61 2.65
C PRO A 68 2.16 2.45 1.69
N ALA A 69 2.75 3.57 1.25
CA ALA A 69 3.87 3.58 0.31
C ALA A 69 5.07 2.71 0.75
N SER A 70 5.39 2.73 2.05
CA SER A 70 6.47 1.91 2.63
C SER A 70 6.26 0.42 2.45
N ALA A 71 5.02 -0.06 2.45
CA ALA A 71 4.73 -1.48 2.20
C ALA A 71 4.96 -1.85 0.73
N LEU A 72 4.65 -0.94 -0.19
CA LEU A 72 4.83 -1.12 -1.63
C LEU A 72 6.31 -1.09 -2.03
N GLU A 73 7.13 -0.32 -1.31
CA GLU A 73 8.59 -0.36 -1.43
C GLU A 73 9.14 -1.74 -1.02
N VAL A 74 8.63 -2.31 0.08
CA VAL A 74 9.01 -3.67 0.52
C VAL A 74 8.60 -4.71 -0.52
N VAL A 75 7.38 -4.63 -1.05
CA VAL A 75 6.92 -5.55 -2.11
C VAL A 75 7.79 -5.45 -3.37
N THR A 76 8.16 -4.24 -3.77
CA THR A 76 9.11 -4.02 -4.88
C THR A 76 10.46 -4.68 -4.59
N ALA A 77 10.98 -4.54 -3.37
CA ALA A 77 12.26 -5.13 -2.98
C ALA A 77 12.24 -6.67 -2.91
N LEU A 78 11.11 -7.27 -2.51
CA LEU A 78 10.91 -8.72 -2.54
C LEU A 78 10.83 -9.29 -3.96
N SER A 79 10.55 -8.43 -4.93
CA SER A 79 10.28 -8.80 -6.32
C SER A 79 11.51 -8.67 -7.24
N ASP A 80 12.73 -8.74 -6.70
CA ASP A 80 13.97 -8.56 -7.48
C ASP A 80 14.15 -9.66 -8.56
N VAL A 81 13.92 -10.92 -8.19
CA VAL A 81 13.98 -12.07 -9.12
C VAL A 81 12.72 -12.14 -9.98
N TYR A 82 11.55 -11.95 -9.36
CA TYR A 82 10.24 -11.99 -10.01
C TYR A 82 9.62 -10.60 -10.00
N LYS A 83 9.98 -9.80 -11.02
CA LYS A 83 9.56 -8.40 -11.10
C LYS A 83 8.04 -8.26 -11.07
N CYS A 84 7.54 -7.54 -10.07
CA CYS A 84 6.14 -7.17 -9.97
C CYS A 84 5.87 -5.83 -10.66
N GLU A 85 4.67 -5.67 -11.17
CA GLU A 85 4.11 -4.39 -11.58
C GLU A 85 3.12 -3.92 -10.51
N ILE A 86 3.27 -2.68 -10.05
CA ILE A 86 2.38 -2.03 -9.09
C ILE A 86 1.73 -0.85 -9.79
N GLU A 87 0.43 -0.93 -10.03
CA GLU A 87 -0.37 0.10 -10.68
C GLU A 87 -1.36 0.72 -9.68
N GLU A 88 -1.60 2.03 -9.77
CA GLU A 88 -2.66 2.67 -8.98
C GLU A 88 -4.03 2.34 -9.57
N ASP A 89 -4.97 1.98 -8.70
CA ASP A 89 -6.33 1.66 -9.10
C ASP A 89 -7.05 2.91 -9.63
N GLY A 90 -7.60 2.81 -10.84
CA GLY A 90 -8.11 3.93 -11.63
C GLY A 90 -9.62 3.87 -11.86
N ILE A 91 -10.26 5.03 -11.88
CA ILE A 91 -11.68 5.13 -12.24
C ILE A 91 -11.81 5.08 -13.76
N VAL A 92 -12.58 4.12 -14.25
CA VAL A 92 -13.01 4.02 -15.65
C VAL A 92 -14.42 4.59 -15.81
N THR A 93 -14.62 5.44 -16.82
CA THR A 93 -15.93 6.01 -17.18
C THR A 93 -16.39 5.49 -18.54
N THR A 94 -17.71 5.42 -18.73
CA THR A 94 -18.28 5.04 -20.03
C THR A 94 -18.09 6.18 -21.03
N GLN A 95 -17.49 5.88 -22.19
CA GLN A 95 -17.40 6.78 -23.36
C GLN A 95 -16.91 8.21 -23.06
N ASN A 96 -15.91 8.38 -22.18
CA ASN A 96 -15.37 9.68 -21.76
C ASN A 96 -16.39 10.63 -21.10
N ASN A 97 -17.53 10.13 -20.62
CA ASN A 97 -18.43 10.95 -19.82
C ASN A 97 -17.81 11.12 -18.42
N LYS A 98 -16.96 12.15 -18.29
CA LYS A 98 -16.31 12.50 -17.03
C LYS A 98 -17.40 12.95 -16.06
N ALA A 99 -17.56 12.21 -14.98
CA ALA A 99 -18.37 12.63 -13.83
C ALA A 99 -17.71 13.83 -13.13
#